data_AF-A0A0G4NL65-F1
#
_entry.id   AF-A0A0G4NL65-F1
#
_cell.length_a   1.000
_cell.length_b   1.000
_cell.length_c   1.000
_cell.angle_alpha   90.00
_cell.angle_beta   90.00
_cell.angle_gamma   90.00
#
_symmetry.space_group_name_H-M   'P 1'
#
loop_
_entity.id
_entity.type
_entity.pdbx_description
1 polymer ?
#
loop_
_entity_poly.entity_id
_entity_poly.type
_entity_poly.pdbx_seq_one_letter_code
_entity_poly.pdbx_strand_id
1 'polypeptide(L)'
;STPPPNFVSAHGVGVRYRVSRRNSLNEKLFPDPEYKTKAILLSDDDVHYPPADLDFVFQTWRKYGRHRLTGAFARCVDTPRGPGSYQYSLCREKGRSEYALVLTGLAFAHIE
;
A
#
# COMPACT_ATOMS: atom_id res chain seq x y z
N SER A 1 17.07 -15.23 -15.02
CA SER A 1 17.49 -15.69 -13.68
C SER A 1 16.46 -16.69 -13.17
N THR A 2 16.87 -17.66 -12.35
CA THR A 2 15.93 -18.59 -11.72
C THR A 2 15.20 -17.87 -10.58
N PRO A 3 13.86 -17.94 -10.52
CA PRO A 3 13.07 -17.51 -9.36
C PRO A 3 13.60 -18.03 -8.01
N PRO A 4 13.58 -17.22 -6.94
CA PRO A 4 13.84 -17.74 -5.60
C PRO A 4 12.73 -18.72 -5.19
N PRO A 5 13.05 -19.76 -4.41
CA PRO A 5 12.05 -20.67 -3.87
C PRO A 5 11.24 -19.99 -2.76
N ASN A 6 10.09 -20.58 -2.43
CA ASN A 6 9.39 -20.28 -1.18
C ASN A 6 10.29 -20.61 0.01
N PHE A 7 10.18 -19.86 1.10
CA PHE A 7 10.95 -20.13 2.32
C PHE A 7 10.12 -19.90 3.59
N VAL A 8 10.56 -20.46 4.70
CA VAL A 8 9.99 -20.22 6.03
C VAL A 8 11.05 -19.49 6.85
N SER A 9 10.68 -18.36 7.45
CA SER A 9 11.59 -17.59 8.29
C SER A 9 11.94 -18.33 9.58
N ALA A 10 12.97 -17.86 10.28
CA ALA A 10 13.32 -18.37 11.62
C ALA A 10 12.18 -18.25 12.65
N HIS A 11 11.17 -17.41 12.36
CA HIS A 11 9.98 -17.22 13.20
C HIS A 11 8.78 -18.05 12.74
N GLY A 12 8.97 -19.00 11.81
CA GLY A 12 7.88 -19.85 11.29
C GLY A 12 6.94 -19.14 10.30
N VAL A 13 7.30 -17.95 9.83
CA VAL A 13 6.47 -17.19 8.87
C VAL A 13 6.84 -17.61 7.44
N GLY A 14 5.87 -18.15 6.72
CA GLY A 14 6.04 -18.54 5.32
C GLY A 14 6.08 -17.34 4.38
N VAL A 15 7.07 -17.30 3.50
CA VAL A 15 7.20 -16.32 2.41
C VAL A 15 7.10 -17.07 1.10
N ARG A 16 6.15 -16.64 0.26
CA ARG A 16 5.92 -17.21 -1.06
C ARG A 16 6.43 -16.25 -2.13
N TYR A 17 7.21 -16.77 -3.06
CA TYR A 17 7.56 -16.05 -4.26
C TYR A 17 6.51 -16.30 -5.34
N ARG A 18 6.02 -15.24 -5.97
CA ARG A 18 5.05 -15.32 -7.07
C ARG A 18 5.49 -14.41 -8.21
N VAL A 19 5.47 -14.95 -9.43
CA VAL A 19 5.68 -14.17 -10.65
C VAL A 19 4.33 -13.84 -11.27
N SER A 20 4.12 -12.57 -11.62
CA SER A 20 2.96 -12.13 -12.35
C SER A 20 2.90 -12.76 -13.74
N ARG A 21 1.69 -13.05 -14.25
CA ARG A 21 1.54 -13.70 -15.57
C ARG A 21 1.88 -12.77 -16.72
N ARG A 22 1.79 -11.46 -16.48
CA ARG A 22 2.08 -10.38 -17.43
C ARG A 22 2.71 -9.20 -16.71
N ASN A 23 3.39 -8.36 -17.48
CA ASN A 23 3.90 -7.09 -16.96
C ASN A 23 2.75 -6.07 -16.87
N SER A 24 2.08 -6.00 -15.72
CA SER A 24 1.02 -5.04 -15.45
C SER A 24 1.03 -4.64 -13.98
N LEU A 25 0.85 -3.34 -13.72
CA LEU A 25 0.71 -2.77 -12.38
C LEU A 25 -0.45 -3.38 -11.59
N ASN A 26 -1.48 -3.90 -12.27
CA ASN A 26 -2.67 -4.45 -11.63
C ASN A 26 -2.45 -5.87 -11.08
N GLU A 27 -1.36 -6.56 -11.45
CA GLU A 27 -1.16 -7.96 -11.04
C GLU A 27 -1.00 -8.10 -9.52
N LYS A 28 -0.51 -7.05 -8.84
CA LYS A 28 -0.39 -7.02 -7.36
C LYS A 28 -1.72 -6.82 -6.63
N LEU A 29 -2.80 -6.50 -7.35
CA LEU A 29 -4.12 -6.19 -6.78
C LEU A 29 -5.10 -7.36 -6.85
N PHE A 30 -4.73 -8.47 -7.50
CA PHE A 30 -5.60 -9.64 -7.53
C PHE A 30 -5.67 -10.31 -6.16
N PRO A 31 -6.87 -10.77 -5.74
CA PRO A 31 -7.01 -11.53 -4.50
C PRO A 31 -6.21 -12.84 -4.59
N ASP A 32 -5.61 -13.24 -3.48
CA ASP A 32 -4.95 -14.53 -3.32
C ASP A 32 -5.71 -15.33 -2.25
N PRO A 33 -6.29 -16.48 -2.62
CA PRO A 33 -7.05 -17.30 -1.67
C PRO A 33 -6.18 -17.90 -0.56
N GLU A 34 -4.84 -17.88 -0.69
CA GLU A 34 -3.93 -18.35 0.34
C GLU A 34 -3.55 -17.27 1.36
N TYR A 35 -4.06 -16.03 1.23
CA TYR A 35 -3.86 -15.01 2.26
C TYR A 35 -4.49 -15.45 3.58
N LYS A 36 -3.70 -15.38 4.66
CA LYS A 36 -4.12 -15.74 6.03
C LYS A 36 -4.26 -14.53 6.94
N THR A 37 -4.11 -13.33 6.39
CA THR A 37 -4.10 -12.06 7.11
C THR A 37 -5.25 -11.19 6.63
N LYS A 38 -5.77 -10.34 7.52
CA LYS A 38 -6.75 -9.31 7.15
C LYS A 38 -6.10 -8.02 6.64
N ALA A 39 -4.80 -7.87 6.86
CA ALA A 39 -4.00 -6.75 6.37
C ALA A 39 -3.10 -7.23 5.22
N ILE A 40 -3.03 -6.45 4.16
CA ILE A 40 -2.03 -6.57 3.11
C ILE A 40 -1.21 -5.29 3.09
N LEU A 41 0.10 -5.40 3.25
CA LEU A 41 1.03 -4.32 2.93
C LEU A 41 1.30 -4.34 1.43
N LEU A 42 0.89 -3.28 0.74
CA LEU A 42 1.28 -3.02 -0.64
C LEU A 42 2.49 -2.08 -0.62
N SER A 43 3.59 -2.52 -1.24
CA SER A 43 4.83 -1.76 -1.37
C SER A 43 5.32 -1.80 -2.81
N ASP A 44 5.95 -0.71 -3.24
CA ASP A 44 6.81 -0.71 -4.42
C ASP A 44 8.20 -1.28 -4.05
N ASP A 45 8.93 -1.79 -5.05
CA ASP A 45 10.20 -2.51 -4.89
C ASP A 45 11.42 -1.59 -4.76
N ASP A 46 11.23 -0.29 -4.97
CA ASP A 46 12.22 0.78 -4.80
C ASP A 46 12.04 1.54 -3.48
N VAL A 47 11.15 1.09 -2.59
CA VAL A 47 10.91 1.73 -1.29
C VAL A 47 11.37 0.86 -0.14
N HIS A 48 12.14 1.47 0.77
CA HIS A 48 12.61 0.85 2.01
C HIS A 48 11.91 1.47 3.22
N TYR A 49 11.46 0.61 4.14
CA TYR A 49 10.84 1.04 5.40
C TYR A 49 11.65 0.60 6.61
N PRO A 50 11.93 1.53 7.55
CA PRO A 50 12.38 1.17 8.87
C PRO A 50 11.34 0.28 9.56
N PRO A 51 11.76 -0.81 10.25
CA PRO A 51 10.84 -1.70 10.95
C PRO A 51 9.92 -0.99 11.95
N ALA A 52 10.41 0.06 12.63
CA ALA A 52 9.63 0.84 13.58
C ALA A 52 8.46 1.59 12.92
N ASP A 53 8.68 2.14 11.71
CA ASP A 53 7.63 2.83 10.97
C ASP A 53 6.58 1.85 10.45
N LEU A 54 7.00 0.65 10.02
CA LEU A 54 6.05 -0.41 9.64
C LEU A 54 5.16 -0.82 10.80
N ASP A 55 5.72 -1.01 11.99
CA ASP A 55 4.91 -1.35 13.16
C ASP A 55 3.93 -0.23 13.49
N PHE A 56 4.39 1.03 13.53
CA PHE A 56 3.53 2.18 13.78
C PHE A 56 2.35 2.26 12.79
N VAL A 57 2.62 2.15 11.48
CA VAL A 57 1.58 2.21 10.45
C VAL A 57 0.66 0.99 10.55
N PHE A 58 1.19 -0.20 10.84
CA PHE A 58 0.38 -1.40 11.06
C PHE A 58 -0.56 -1.26 12.26
N GLN A 59 -0.08 -0.75 13.40
CA GLN A 59 -0.95 -0.48 14.56
C GLN A 59 -2.01 0.57 14.23
N THR A 60 -1.66 1.59 13.44
CA THR A 60 -2.62 2.60 12.96
C THR A 60 -3.70 1.95 12.09
N TRP A 61 -3.33 1.05 11.18
CA TRP A 61 -4.28 0.28 10.38
C TRP A 61 -5.15 -0.61 11.26
N ARG A 62 -4.59 -1.30 12.26
CA ARG A 62 -5.36 -2.15 13.17
C ARG A 62 -6.46 -1.36 13.90
N LYS A 63 -6.17 -0.10 14.25
CA LYS A 63 -7.10 0.75 15.01
C LYS A 63 -8.14 1.45 14.12
N TYR A 64 -7.78 1.86 12.91
CA TYR A 64 -8.61 2.76 12.08
C TYR A 64 -8.79 2.33 10.62
N GLY A 65 -8.03 1.35 10.15
CA GLY A 65 -7.78 1.02 8.75
C GLY A 65 -8.74 0.01 8.11
N ARG A 66 -9.77 -0.48 8.82
CA ARG A 66 -10.68 -1.50 8.26
C ARG A 66 -11.42 -1.03 6.99
N HIS A 67 -11.73 0.27 6.91
CA HIS A 67 -12.53 0.86 5.82
C HIS A 67 -11.77 1.95 5.05
N ARG A 68 -10.43 1.93 5.10
CA ARG A 68 -9.57 2.92 4.42
C ARG A 68 -8.19 2.37 4.15
N LEU A 69 -7.47 2.95 3.20
CA LEU A 69 -6.02 2.74 3.09
C LEU A 69 -5.30 3.44 4.24
N THR A 70 -4.23 2.83 4.74
CA THR A 70 -3.37 3.43 5.78
C THR A 70 -1.92 3.38 5.31
N GLY A 71 -1.31 4.54 5.03
CA GLY A 71 -0.01 4.63 4.39
C GLY A 71 0.55 6.05 4.39
N ALA A 72 1.79 6.21 3.93
CA ALA A 72 2.53 7.47 4.05
C ALA A 72 2.41 8.40 2.84
N PHE A 73 2.05 7.86 1.67
CA PHE A 73 2.04 8.63 0.43
C PHE A 73 0.68 9.29 0.17
N ALA A 74 0.41 10.34 0.93
CA ALA A 74 -0.75 11.19 0.71
C ALA A 74 -0.70 11.90 -0.65
N ARG A 75 -1.86 12.02 -1.31
CA ARG A 75 -2.05 12.81 -2.54
C ARG A 75 -3.31 13.63 -2.45
N CYS A 76 -3.27 14.75 -3.16
CA CYS A 76 -4.31 15.75 -3.16
C CYS A 76 -4.97 15.82 -4.52
N VAL A 77 -6.22 16.27 -4.50
CA VAL A 77 -7.02 16.52 -5.69
C VAL A 77 -7.58 17.93 -5.56
N ASP A 78 -7.27 18.77 -6.53
CA ASP A 78 -7.66 20.18 -6.58
C ASP A 78 -8.66 20.41 -7.71
N THR A 79 -9.49 21.46 -7.60
CA THR A 79 -10.48 21.82 -8.63
C THR A 79 -10.25 23.21 -9.22
N PRO A 80 -9.16 23.42 -9.98
CA PRO A 80 -8.69 24.76 -10.34
C PRO A 80 -9.65 25.53 -11.25
N ARG A 81 -10.53 24.83 -11.99
CA ARG A 81 -11.52 25.45 -12.91
C ARG A 81 -12.96 25.20 -12.48
N GLY A 82 -13.20 24.86 -11.22
CA GLY A 82 -14.51 24.52 -10.69
C GLY A 82 -14.87 23.03 -10.83
N PRO A 83 -16.13 22.66 -10.50
CA PRO A 83 -16.59 21.27 -10.47
C PRO A 83 -16.33 20.54 -11.79
N GLY A 84 -15.81 19.31 -11.70
CA GLY A 84 -15.46 18.49 -12.87
C GLY A 84 -14.06 18.72 -13.43
N SER A 85 -13.35 19.76 -13.00
CA SER A 85 -11.90 19.88 -13.22
C SER A 85 -11.18 19.28 -12.03
N TYR A 86 -10.46 18.16 -12.21
CA TYR A 86 -9.68 17.54 -11.14
C TYR A 86 -8.19 17.58 -11.50
N GLN A 87 -7.37 18.04 -10.57
CA GLN A 87 -5.92 18.07 -10.72
C GLN A 87 -5.28 17.30 -9.57
N TYR A 88 -4.53 16.26 -9.92
CA TYR A 88 -3.74 15.47 -8.97
C TYR A 88 -2.48 16.22 -8.56
N SER A 89 -2.16 16.23 -7.26
CA SER A 89 -0.98 16.91 -6.73
C SER A 89 -0.35 16.19 -5.53
N LEU A 90 0.90 16.57 -5.21
CA LEU A 90 1.69 16.04 -4.09
C LEU A 90 1.37 16.70 -2.74
N CYS A 91 0.25 17.43 -2.62
CA CYS A 91 -0.10 18.17 -1.40
C CYS A 91 0.99 19.16 -0.94
N ARG A 92 1.71 19.80 -1.87
CA ARG A 92 2.88 20.67 -1.55
C ARG A 92 2.51 22.06 -1.02
N GLU A 93 1.23 22.41 -1.02
CA GLU A 93 0.77 23.73 -0.60
C GLU A 93 0.96 23.90 0.91
N LYS A 94 1.65 24.99 1.30
CA LYS A 94 1.89 25.30 2.72
C LYS A 94 0.57 25.57 3.43
N GLY A 95 0.40 24.96 4.61
CA GLY A 95 -0.80 25.13 5.43
C GLY A 95 -1.95 24.19 5.08
N ARG A 96 -1.81 23.36 4.04
CA ARG A 96 -2.81 22.33 3.72
C ARG A 96 -2.77 21.22 4.78
N SER A 97 -3.93 20.92 5.35
CA SER A 97 -4.13 19.86 6.35
C SER A 97 -4.89 18.65 5.81
N GLU A 98 -5.35 18.71 4.56
CA GLU A 98 -6.21 17.70 3.94
C GLU A 98 -5.53 17.01 2.75
N TYR A 99 -5.90 15.75 2.55
CA TYR A 99 -5.53 14.94 1.39
C TYR A 99 -6.75 14.12 0.96
N ALA A 100 -6.77 13.71 -0.30
CA ALA A 100 -7.88 12.97 -0.88
C ALA A 100 -7.56 11.49 -1.08
N LEU A 101 -6.28 11.12 -1.18
CA LEU A 101 -5.83 9.79 -1.59
C LEU A 101 -4.61 9.35 -0.77
N VAL A 102 -4.45 8.03 -0.66
CA VAL A 102 -3.22 7.38 -0.17
C VAL A 102 -2.77 6.40 -1.25
N LEU A 103 -1.51 6.47 -1.68
CA LEU A 103 -1.01 5.57 -2.72
C LEU A 103 -0.72 4.17 -2.18
N THR A 104 -1.09 3.16 -2.96
CA THR A 104 -0.83 1.74 -2.68
C THR A 104 0.61 1.32 -2.93
N GLY A 105 1.47 2.22 -3.39
CA GLY A 105 2.92 1.98 -3.39
C GLY A 105 3.50 1.89 -1.98
N LEU A 106 2.71 2.33 -0.97
CA LEU A 106 3.07 2.13 0.42
C LEU A 106 1.89 2.26 1.38
N ALA A 107 1.08 1.23 1.45
CA ALA A 107 -0.11 1.26 2.29
C ALA A 107 -0.54 -0.14 2.75
N PHE A 108 -1.12 -0.18 3.94
CA PHE A 108 -1.96 -1.27 4.36
C PHE A 108 -3.37 -1.12 3.77
N ALA A 109 -3.87 -2.21 3.22
CA ALA A 109 -5.25 -2.41 2.82
C ALA A 109 -5.89 -3.52 3.67
N HIS A 110 -7.18 -3.39 3.96
CA HIS A 110 -7.98 -4.45 4.58
C HIS A 110 -8.52 -5.40 3.52
N ILE A 111 -8.49 -6.70 3.79
CA ILE A 111 -9.20 -7.74 3.04
C ILE A 111 -10.16 -8.48 3.96
N GLU A 112 -11.31 -8.89 3.42
CA GLU A 112 -12.35 -9.63 4.15
C GLU A 112 -12.05 -11.13 4.24
#